data_AF-F9WXB1-F1
#
_entry.id   AF-F9WXB1-F1
#
_cell.length_a   1.000
_cell.length_b   1.000
_cell.length_c   1.000
_cell.angle_alpha   90.00
_cell.angle_beta   90.00
_cell.angle_gamma   90.00
#
_symmetry.space_group_name_H-M   'P 1'
#
loop_
_entity.id
_entity.type
_entity.pdbx_description
1 polymer ?
#
loop_
_entity_poly.entity_id
_entity_poly.type
_entity_poly.pdbx_seq_one_letter_code
_entity_poly.pdbx_strand_id
1 'polypeptide(L)' 'MWPANSPDLNPIKNLWALLKWRLNHNYPLPSSTVVLRQQIQEVWDAVTAAEISRMTGSFRTRCEKVIAREGRHTGY' A
#
# COMPACT_ATOMS: atom_id res chain seq x y z
N MET A 1 12.66 -13.90 -7.73
CA MET A 1 13.55 -13.88 -6.55
C MET A 1 13.47 -12.49 -5.94
N TRP A 2 13.01 -12.34 -4.71
CA TRP A 2 12.84 -11.03 -4.04
C TRP A 2 14.14 -10.67 -3.31
N PRO A 3 14.76 -9.51 -3.56
CA PRO A 3 16.03 -9.19 -2.92
C PRO A 3 15.83 -8.78 -1.45
N ALA A 4 16.70 -9.28 -0.58
CA ALA A 4 16.82 -8.82 0.81
C ALA A 4 17.29 -7.35 0.80
N ASN A 5 16.68 -6.49 1.61
CA ASN A 5 16.88 -5.02 1.72
C ASN A 5 16.04 -4.09 0.83
N SER A 6 14.89 -4.50 0.31
CA SER A 6 13.94 -3.55 -0.30
C SER A 6 12.57 -3.56 0.37
N PRO A 7 12.43 -2.95 1.56
CA PRO A 7 11.12 -2.74 2.18
C PRO A 7 10.23 -1.80 1.34
N ASP A 8 10.79 -1.06 0.38
CA ASP A 8 10.08 -0.16 -0.56
C ASP A 8 9.36 -0.88 -1.70
N LEU A 9 9.65 -2.18 -1.83
CA LEU A 9 9.11 -3.02 -2.87
C LEU A 9 7.83 -3.74 -2.44
N ASN A 10 7.41 -3.73 -1.18
CA ASN A 10 6.23 -4.51 -0.80
C ASN A 10 4.91 -3.81 -1.23
N PRO A 11 4.15 -4.32 -2.24
CA PRO A 11 2.88 -3.72 -2.65
C PRO A 11 1.85 -3.65 -1.52
N ILE A 12 2.01 -4.47 -0.46
CA ILE A 12 1.17 -4.41 0.73
C ILE A 12 1.33 -3.09 1.49
N LYS A 13 2.47 -2.40 1.41
CA LYS A 13 2.66 -1.10 2.07
C LYS A 13 1.79 -0.03 1.44
N ASN A 14 1.66 -0.03 0.13
CA ASN A 14 0.79 0.91 -0.57
C ASN A 14 -0.68 0.66 -0.23
N LEU A 15 -1.06 -0.62 -0.07
CA LEU A 15 -2.38 -0.99 0.40
C LEU A 15 -2.61 -0.49 1.84
N TRP A 16 -1.68 -0.72 2.76
CA TRP A 16 -1.77 -0.18 4.12
C TRP A 16 -1.86 1.35 4.16
N ALA A 17 -1.14 2.06 3.28
CA ALA A 17 -1.23 3.51 3.17
C ALA A 17 -2.61 3.97 2.69
N LEU A 18 -3.19 3.29 1.68
CA LEU A 18 -4.54 3.58 1.19
C LEU A 18 -5.60 3.33 2.28
N LEU A 19 -5.51 2.20 3.00
CA LEU A 19 -6.43 1.88 4.08
C LEU A 19 -6.39 2.94 5.17
N LYS A 20 -5.19 3.35 5.63
CA LYS A 20 -5.02 4.41 6.62
C LYS A 20 -5.56 5.76 6.14
N TRP A 21 -5.32 6.11 4.87
CA TRP A 21 -5.82 7.35 4.29
C TRP A 21 -7.36 7.36 4.26
N ARG A 22 -7.99 6.28 3.79
CA ARG A 22 -9.45 6.15 3.77
C ARG A 22 -10.06 6.13 5.17
N LEU A 23 -9.43 5.45 6.12
CA LEU A 23 -9.87 5.44 7.53
C LEU A 23 -9.89 6.86 8.11
N ASN A 24 -8.79 7.61 7.95
CA ASN A 24 -8.69 8.98 8.46
C ASN A 24 -9.63 9.96 7.74
N HIS A 25 -9.99 9.70 6.48
CA HIS A 25 -10.83 10.61 5.69
C HIS A 25 -12.33 10.33 5.84
N ASN A 26 -12.71 9.05 5.91
CA ASN A 26 -14.12 8.64 5.89
C ASN A 26 -14.70 8.44 7.30
N TYR A 27 -13.86 8.27 8.32
CA TYR A 27 -14.32 7.95 9.66
C TYR A 27 -13.72 8.88 10.71
N PRO A 28 -14.51 9.24 11.75
CA PRO A 28 -13.98 9.88 12.94
C PRO A 28 -13.11 8.90 13.74
N LEU A 29 -12.30 9.45 14.66
CA LEU A 29 -11.51 8.67 15.61
C LEU A 29 -12.39 7.63 16.31
N PRO A 30 -12.04 6.33 16.23
CA PRO A 30 -12.87 5.28 16.80
C PRO A 30 -12.87 5.35 18.33
N SER A 31 -14.05 5.19 18.92
CA SER A 31 -14.25 5.17 20.38
C SER A 31 -13.86 3.85 21.04
N SER A 32 -13.67 2.79 20.25
CA SER A 32 -13.24 1.47 20.72
C SER A 32 -12.53 0.66 19.64
N THR A 33 -11.83 -0.40 20.06
CA THR A 33 -11.18 -1.36 19.16
C THR A 33 -12.18 -2.11 18.27
N VAL A 34 -13.42 -2.30 18.74
CA VAL A 34 -14.50 -2.92 17.96
C VAL A 34 -14.90 -2.04 16.79
N VAL A 35 -15.12 -0.75 17.06
CA VAL A 35 -15.46 0.25 16.02
C VAL A 35 -14.31 0.38 15.03
N LEU A 36 -13.06 0.45 15.50
CA LEU A 36 -11.88 0.50 14.63
C LEU A 36 -11.82 -0.73 13.70
N ARG A 37 -12.07 -1.93 14.23
CA ARG A 37 -12.06 -3.17 13.43
C ARG A 37 -13.13 -3.14 12.35
N GLN A 38 -14.34 -2.69 12.69
CA GLN A 38 -15.44 -2.57 11.74
C GLN A 38 -15.10 -1.57 10.62
N GLN A 39 -14.58 -0.39 10.97
CA GLN A 39 -14.17 0.62 10.00
C GLN A 39 -13.07 0.09 9.07
N ILE A 40 -12.07 -0.64 9.61
CA ILE A 40 -11.02 -1.28 8.80
C ILE A 40 -11.63 -2.26 7.80
N GLN A 41 -12.59 -3.08 8.24
CA GLN A 41 -13.25 -4.07 7.38
C GLN A 41 -14.04 -3.39 6.27
N GLU A 42 -14.83 -2.37 6.59
CA GLU A 42 -15.61 -1.60 5.61
C GLU A 42 -14.70 -0.92 4.56
N VAL A 43 -13.58 -0.35 5.00
CA VAL A 43 -12.60 0.24 4.09
C VAL A 43 -11.94 -0.81 3.21
N TRP A 44 -11.63 -1.98 3.77
CA TRP A 44 -11.04 -3.11 3.06
C TRP A 44 -12.00 -3.65 1.98
N ASP A 45 -13.27 -3.86 2.33
CA ASP A 45 -14.28 -4.39 1.41
C ASP A 45 -14.61 -3.39 0.27
N ALA A 46 -14.41 -2.09 0.52
CA ALA A 46 -14.54 -1.05 -0.48
C ALA A 46 -13.31 -0.90 -1.40
N VAL A 47 -12.22 -1.66 -1.20
CA VAL A 47 -11.06 -1.64 -2.11
C VAL A 47 -11.41 -2.38 -3.39
N THR A 48 -11.27 -1.71 -4.53
CA THR A 48 -11.62 -2.30 -5.82
C THR A 48 -10.46 -3.11 -6.42
N ALA A 49 -10.78 -4.10 -7.26
CA ALA A 49 -9.78 -4.87 -8.01
C ALA A 49 -8.90 -3.99 -8.91
N ALA A 50 -9.43 -2.87 -9.40
CA ALA A 50 -8.68 -1.88 -10.19
C ALA A 50 -7.62 -1.17 -9.33
N GLU A 51 -7.92 -0.84 -8.07
CA GLU A 51 -6.95 -0.24 -7.16
C GLU A 51 -5.84 -1.21 -6.79
N ILE A 52 -6.20 -2.48 -6.54
CA ILE A 52 -5.23 -3.56 -6.32
C ILE A 52 -4.33 -3.70 -7.57
N SER A 53 -4.92 -3.74 -8.76
CA SER A 53 -4.18 -3.86 -10.04
C SER A 53 -3.28 -2.66 -10.31
N ARG A 54 -3.71 -1.45 -9.95
CA ARG A 54 -2.88 -0.24 -10.06
C ARG A 54 -1.66 -0.32 -9.12
N MET A 55 -1.87 -0.81 -7.90
CA MET A 55 -0.79 -0.98 -6.93
C MET A 55 0.22 -2.03 -7.37
N THR A 56 -0.24 -3.19 -7.88
CA THR A 56 0.63 -4.26 -8.39
C THR A 56 1.28 -3.90 -9.74
N GLY A 57 0.62 -3.11 -10.58
CA GLY A 57 1.20 -2.56 -11.82
C GLY A 57 2.33 -1.58 -11.54
N SER A 58 2.14 -0.66 -10.59
CA SER A 58 3.19 0.27 -10.16
C SER A 58 4.42 -0.45 -9.58
N PHE A 59 4.21 -1.63 -8.99
CA PHE A 59 5.29 -2.48 -8.49
C PHE A 59 6.17 -3.04 -9.62
N ARG A 60 5.57 -3.56 -10.71
CA ARG A 60 6.31 -4.03 -11.89
C ARG A 60 7.18 -2.91 -12.49
N THR A 61 6.61 -1.73 -12.69
CA THR A 61 7.34 -0.57 -13.23
C THR A 61 8.45 -0.09 -12.29
N ARG A 62 8.27 -0.19 -10.97
CA ARG A 62 9.32 0.14 -9.99
C ARG A 62 10.43 -0.90 -9.99
N CYS A 63 10.12 -2.19 -10.10
CA CYS A 63 11.12 -3.25 -10.29
C CYS A 63 11.93 -3.05 -11.58
N GLU A 64 11.27 -2.73 -12.69
CA GLU A 64 11.94 -2.41 -13.96
C GLU A 64 12.85 -1.18 -13.82
N LYS A 65 12.42 -0.14 -13.11
CA LYS A 65 13.24 1.06 -12.83
C LYS A 65 14.43 0.77 -11.91
N VAL A 66 14.31 -0.16 -10.96
CA VAL A 66 15.40 -0.58 -10.07
C VAL A 66 16.42 -1.43 -10.85
N ILE A 67 15.95 -2.34 -11.71
CA ILE A 67 16.79 -3.14 -12.61
C ILE A 67 17.52 -2.21 -13.60
N ALA A 68 16.82 -1.24 -14.19
CA ALA A 68 17.40 -0.27 -15.12
C ALA A 68 18.40 0.71 -14.46
N ARG A 69 18.43 0.78 -13.12
CA ARG A 69 19.37 1.63 -12.35
C ARG A 69 20.52 0.87 -11.72
N GLU A 70 20.69 -0.43 -12.03
CA GLU A 70 21.76 -1.29 -11.48
C GLU A 70 21.93 -1.17 -9.95
N GLY A 71 20.83 -0.95 -9.22
CA GLY A 71 20.84 -0.85 -7.76
C GLY A 71 21.34 0.48 -7.15
N ARG A 72 21.46 1.58 -7.91
CA ARG A 72 21.91 2.88 -7.36
C ARG A 72 20.76 3.76 -6.82
N HIS A 73 21.03 4.45 -5.71
CA HIS A 73 20.11 5.32 -4.96
C HIS A 73 19.48 6.44 -5.81
N THR A 74 18.18 6.68 -5.62
CA THR A 74 17.52 7.93 -6.00
C THR A 74 17.48 8.82 -4.77
N GLY A 75 18.19 9.93 -4.77
CA GLY A 75 18.29 10.87 -3.64
C GLY A 75 16.96 11.47 -3.24
N TYR A 76 16.35 10.88 -2.22
CA TYR A 76 15.44 11.52 -1.29
C TYR A 76 16.19 11.71 0.03
#